data_AF-A0A6A4GT35-F1
#
_entry.id   AF-A0A6A4GT35-F1
#
_cell.length_a   1.000
_cell.length_b   1.000
_cell.length_c   1.000
_cell.angle_alpha   90.00
_cell.angle_beta   90.00
_cell.angle_gamma   90.00
#
_symmetry.space_group_name_H-M   'P 1'
#
loop_
_entity.id
_entity.type
_entity.pdbx_description
1 polymer ?
#
loop_
_entity_poly.entity_id
_entity_poly.type
_entity_poly.pdbx_seq_one_letter_code
_entity_poly.pdbx_strand_id
1 'polypeptide(L)'
;MNGTSEPSVKAVTAAPPIEIYHPVFGAFSKRSKDSDLNIPDKFLCQTASLLQSVSAISVEEDSRVWESSNILSEMLSLSFQHIFNEDWTSAGLISAQHTPLNVNAAPIMIAVESELGAGGSDPSVQSSFSYARFYCSRERAAIREISCCPAFLGHGC
;
A
#
# COMPACT_ATOMS: atom_id res chain seq x y z
N MET A 1 -20.54 -14.84 52.92
CA MET A 1 -19.65 -13.99 52.11
C MET A 1 -19.78 -14.47 50.67
N ASN A 2 -20.73 -13.90 49.90
CA ASN A 2 -20.90 -14.25 48.48
C ASN A 2 -20.13 -13.24 47.65
N GLY A 3 -18.97 -13.65 47.14
CA GLY A 3 -18.23 -12.92 46.12
C GLY A 3 -18.73 -13.34 44.74
N THR A 4 -19.69 -12.61 44.19
CA THR A 4 -19.99 -12.66 42.76
C THR A 4 -18.90 -11.88 42.03
N SER A 5 -17.96 -12.60 41.42
CA SER A 5 -17.01 -12.04 40.47
C SER A 5 -17.76 -11.61 39.21
N GLU A 6 -17.86 -10.31 38.97
CA GLU A 6 -18.33 -9.76 37.69
C GLU A 6 -17.38 -10.21 36.56
N PRO A 7 -17.91 -10.62 35.39
CA PRO A 7 -17.07 -10.94 34.26
C PRO A 7 -16.38 -9.65 33.75
N SER A 8 -15.05 -9.64 33.79
CA SER A 8 -14.22 -8.61 33.15
C SER A 8 -14.55 -8.55 31.65
N VAL A 9 -15.32 -7.53 31.26
CA VAL A 9 -15.62 -7.25 29.85
C VAL A 9 -14.32 -6.83 29.19
N LYS A 10 -13.72 -7.74 28.43
CA LYS A 10 -12.59 -7.40 27.56
C LYS A 10 -13.05 -6.32 26.59
N ALA A 11 -12.57 -5.10 26.78
CA ALA A 11 -12.78 -4.01 25.84
C ALA A 11 -12.24 -4.46 24.48
N VAL A 12 -13.13 -4.59 23.50
CA VAL A 12 -12.74 -4.85 22.12
C VAL A 12 -12.14 -3.54 21.60
N THR A 13 -10.81 -3.49 21.51
CA THR A 13 -10.11 -2.37 20.86
C THR A 13 -10.26 -2.50 19.36
N ALA A 14 -11.42 -2.10 18.83
CA ALA A 14 -11.62 -1.97 17.40
C ALA A 14 -11.00 -0.65 16.93
N ALA A 15 -10.15 -0.71 15.91
CA ALA A 15 -9.68 0.50 15.24
C ALA A 15 -10.89 1.22 14.59
N PRO A 16 -10.94 2.56 14.61
CA PRO A 16 -11.98 3.28 13.90
C PRO A 16 -11.95 2.98 12.39
N PRO A 17 -13.10 3.05 11.69
CA PRO A 17 -13.16 2.86 10.25
C PRO A 17 -12.22 3.83 9.52
N ILE A 18 -11.47 3.38 8.52
CA ILE A 18 -10.46 4.21 7.84
C ILE A 18 -11.08 5.41 7.09
N GLU A 19 -12.37 5.31 6.77
CA GLU A 19 -13.18 6.34 6.10
C GLU A 19 -13.28 7.63 6.91
N ILE A 20 -13.10 7.58 8.24
CA ILE A 20 -13.14 8.80 9.08
C ILE A 20 -11.92 9.68 8.87
N TYR A 21 -10.80 9.11 8.40
CA TYR A 21 -9.56 9.84 8.19
C TYR A 21 -9.52 10.51 6.82
N HIS A 22 -10.12 9.91 5.79
CA HIS A 22 -10.22 10.54 4.47
C HIS A 22 -11.38 9.95 3.63
N PRO A 23 -12.20 10.80 2.95
CA PRO A 23 -13.35 10.33 2.18
C PRO A 23 -13.00 9.42 1.00
N VAL A 24 -11.74 9.44 0.54
CA VAL A 24 -11.26 8.57 -0.55
C VAL A 24 -11.46 7.09 -0.22
N PHE A 25 -11.29 6.69 1.05
CA PHE A 25 -11.44 5.29 1.45
C PHE A 25 -12.89 4.83 1.37
N GLY A 26 -13.82 5.70 1.77
CA GLY A 26 -15.26 5.42 1.65
C GLY A 26 -15.70 5.39 0.19
N ALA A 27 -15.21 6.32 -0.63
CA ALA A 27 -15.47 6.34 -2.07
C ALA A 27 -14.92 5.09 -2.76
N PHE A 28 -13.70 4.66 -2.40
CA PHE A 28 -13.10 3.43 -2.91
C PHE A 28 -13.92 2.20 -2.50
N SER A 29 -14.24 2.04 -1.21
CA SER A 29 -15.03 0.92 -0.67
C SER A 29 -16.43 0.83 -1.29
N LYS A 30 -17.05 1.97 -1.60
CA LYS A 30 -18.34 2.02 -2.29
C LYS A 30 -18.20 1.56 -3.75
N ARG A 31 -17.23 2.11 -4.49
CA ARG A 31 -17.02 1.80 -5.91
C ARG A 31 -16.54 0.36 -6.14
N SER A 32 -15.73 -0.19 -5.25
CA SER A 32 -15.23 -1.57 -5.38
C SER A 32 -16.33 -2.63 -5.22
N LYS A 33 -17.48 -2.26 -4.63
CA LYS A 33 -18.65 -3.12 -4.44
C LYS A 33 -19.75 -2.86 -5.45
N ASP A 34 -19.56 -1.89 -6.34
CA ASP A 34 -20.53 -1.50 -7.35
C ASP A 34 -20.32 -2.34 -8.62
N SER A 35 -21.20 -3.33 -8.85
CA SER A 35 -21.15 -4.19 -10.04
C SER A 35 -21.53 -3.46 -11.32
N ASP A 36 -22.22 -2.32 -11.21
CA ASP A 36 -22.71 -1.53 -12.33
C ASP A 36 -21.76 -0.36 -12.65
N LEU A 37 -20.60 -0.31 -11.98
CA LEU A 37 -19.59 0.70 -12.21
C LEU A 37 -19.12 0.63 -13.66
N ASN A 38 -19.43 1.67 -14.43
CA ASN A 38 -18.93 1.80 -15.79
C ASN A 38 -17.42 2.13 -15.74
N ILE A 39 -16.59 1.12 -16.03
CA ILE A 39 -15.14 1.26 -16.11
C ILE A 39 -14.78 1.67 -17.55
N PRO A 40 -14.13 2.83 -17.76
CA PRO A 40 -13.72 3.23 -19.10
C PRO A 40 -12.78 2.21 -19.77
N ASP A 41 -12.95 1.99 -21.07
CA ASP A 41 -12.17 1.01 -21.86
C ASP A 41 -10.67 1.16 -21.69
N LYS A 42 -10.17 2.40 -21.55
CA LYS A 42 -8.75 2.67 -21.31
C LYS A 42 -8.23 1.91 -20.08
N PHE A 43 -8.98 1.93 -18.97
CA PHE A 43 -8.58 1.23 -17.75
C PHE A 43 -8.65 -0.29 -17.90
N LEU A 44 -9.60 -0.80 -18.68
CA LEU A 44 -9.68 -2.23 -18.98
C LEU A 44 -8.45 -2.68 -19.78
N CYS A 45 -8.08 -1.94 -20.83
CA CYS A 45 -6.89 -2.21 -21.63
C CYS A 45 -5.62 -2.13 -20.80
N GLN A 46 -5.45 -1.08 -19.98
CA GLN A 46 -4.27 -0.95 -19.12
C GLN A 46 -4.21 -2.05 -18.06
N THR A 47 -5.35 -2.45 -17.49
CA THR A 47 -5.42 -3.58 -16.54
C THR A 47 -5.03 -4.89 -17.23
N ALA A 48 -5.50 -5.12 -18.46
CA ALA A 48 -5.10 -6.28 -19.25
C ALA A 48 -3.60 -6.27 -19.56
N SER A 49 -3.03 -5.12 -19.92
CA SER A 49 -1.58 -4.97 -20.10
C SER A 49 -0.80 -5.21 -18.81
N LEU A 50 -1.30 -4.74 -17.66
CA LEU A 50 -0.72 -5.03 -16.36
C LEU A 50 -0.74 -6.54 -16.10
N LEU A 51 -1.90 -7.19 -16.24
CA LEU A 51 -2.07 -8.64 -16.05
C LEU A 51 -1.19 -9.46 -16.99
N GLN A 52 -1.00 -9.01 -18.23
CA GLN A 52 -0.10 -9.66 -19.18
C GLN A 52 1.37 -9.49 -18.78
N SER A 53 1.78 -8.29 -18.38
CA SER A 53 3.14 -8.03 -17.90
C SER A 53 3.44 -8.85 -16.65
N VAL A 54 2.55 -8.83 -15.65
CA VAL A 54 2.72 -9.57 -14.38
C VAL A 54 2.50 -11.09 -14.48
N SER A 55 2.13 -11.62 -15.65
CA SER A 55 2.03 -13.08 -15.88
C SER A 55 3.22 -13.65 -16.66
N ALA A 56 4.07 -12.80 -17.21
CA ALA A 56 5.30 -13.23 -17.85
C ALA A 56 6.35 -13.55 -16.77
N ILE A 57 6.91 -14.75 -16.75
CA ILE A 57 7.99 -15.08 -15.82
C ILE A 57 9.21 -14.21 -16.18
N SER A 58 9.52 -13.23 -15.34
CA SER A 58 10.76 -12.46 -15.44
C SER A 58 11.85 -13.11 -14.61
N VAL A 59 13.05 -13.22 -15.20
CA VAL A 59 14.26 -13.67 -14.49
C VAL A 59 14.98 -12.48 -13.85
N GLU A 60 14.68 -11.25 -14.28
CA GLU A 60 15.29 -10.01 -13.78
C GLU A 60 14.25 -9.15 -13.05
N GLU A 61 14.53 -8.86 -11.77
CA GLU A 61 13.64 -8.10 -10.88
C GLU A 61 13.56 -6.61 -11.27
N ASP A 62 14.69 -5.99 -11.64
CA ASP A 62 14.73 -4.57 -12.03
C ASP A 62 13.86 -4.28 -13.26
N SER A 63 13.89 -5.17 -14.26
CA SER A 63 13.04 -5.06 -15.44
C SER A 63 11.56 -5.14 -15.07
N ARG A 64 11.20 -6.06 -14.17
CA ARG A 64 9.83 -6.26 -13.69
C ARG A 64 9.29 -5.06 -12.91
N VAL A 65 10.11 -4.51 -12.00
CA VAL A 65 9.75 -3.31 -11.24
C VAL A 65 9.56 -2.12 -12.18
N TRP A 66 10.46 -1.94 -13.16
CA TRP A 66 10.36 -0.86 -14.14
C TRP A 66 9.07 -0.95 -14.96
N GLU A 67 8.78 -2.09 -15.58
CA GLU A 67 7.57 -2.29 -16.40
C GLU A 67 6.29 -2.09 -15.57
N SER A 68 6.21 -2.72 -14.40
CA SER A 68 5.07 -2.61 -13.51
C SER A 68 4.87 -1.17 -13.04
N SER A 69 5.96 -0.47 -12.68
CA SER A 69 5.90 0.92 -12.24
C SER A 69 5.40 1.86 -13.33
N ASN A 70 5.77 1.64 -14.59
CA ASN A 70 5.33 2.48 -15.70
C ASN A 70 3.84 2.30 -15.98
N ILE A 71 3.36 1.05 -16.03
CA ILE A 71 1.94 0.76 -16.25
C ILE A 71 1.11 1.33 -15.08
N LEU A 72 1.55 1.11 -13.83
CA LEU A 72 0.87 1.63 -12.64
C LEU A 72 0.88 3.16 -12.59
N SER A 73 1.99 3.80 -12.97
CA SER A 73 2.10 5.26 -13.05
C SER A 73 1.10 5.84 -14.04
N GLU A 74 0.96 5.21 -15.21
CA GLU A 74 0.02 5.66 -16.24
C GLU A 74 -1.44 5.43 -15.83
N MET A 75 -1.75 4.27 -15.25
CA MET A 75 -3.10 3.93 -14.78
C MET A 75 -3.55 4.86 -13.66
N LEU A 76 -2.70 5.07 -12.66
CA LEU A 76 -3.06 5.84 -11.47
C LEU A 76 -2.82 7.34 -11.66
N SER A 77 -2.15 7.75 -12.74
CA SER A 77 -1.69 9.12 -12.96
C SER A 77 -0.84 9.63 -11.78
N LEU A 78 0.03 8.76 -11.27
CA LEU A 78 0.92 9.01 -10.13
C LEU A 78 2.36 8.80 -10.52
N SER A 79 3.27 9.55 -9.88
CA SER A 79 4.68 9.21 -9.89
C SER A 79 4.98 8.24 -8.75
N PHE A 80 5.68 7.16 -9.09
CA PHE A 80 6.23 6.21 -8.13
C PHE A 80 7.74 6.38 -8.00
N GLN A 81 8.23 6.29 -6.78
CA GLN A 81 9.66 6.24 -6.46
C GLN A 81 9.96 4.83 -5.95
N HIS A 82 11.07 4.25 -6.42
CA HIS A 82 11.57 2.99 -5.90
C HIS A 82 12.31 3.24 -4.60
N ILE A 83 11.94 2.51 -3.54
CA ILE A 83 12.66 2.55 -2.27
C ILE A 83 13.54 1.32 -2.17
N PHE A 84 14.78 1.56 -1.79
CA PHE A 84 15.68 0.54 -1.28
C PHE A 84 15.74 0.65 0.25
N ASN A 85 15.73 -0.50 0.92
CA ASN A 85 16.09 -0.60 2.32
C ASN A 85 17.57 -0.23 2.52
N GLU A 86 17.99 -0.01 3.77
CA GLU A 86 19.41 0.29 4.11
C GLU A 86 20.38 -0.84 3.70
N ASP A 87 19.87 -2.06 3.56
CA ASP A 87 20.60 -3.23 3.06
C ASP A 87 20.50 -3.41 1.54
N TRP A 88 19.99 -2.40 0.83
CA TRP A 88 19.79 -2.36 -0.62
C TRP A 88 18.77 -3.36 -1.17
N THR A 89 17.97 -4.00 -0.31
CA THR A 89 16.84 -4.82 -0.76
C THR A 89 15.70 -3.92 -1.25
N SER A 90 14.98 -4.36 -2.29
CA SER A 90 13.79 -3.65 -2.79
C SER A 90 12.74 -3.58 -1.68
N ALA A 91 12.26 -2.38 -1.35
CA ALA A 91 11.17 -2.16 -0.39
C ALA A 91 9.82 -1.90 -1.09
N GLY A 92 9.82 -1.86 -2.42
CA GLY A 92 8.67 -1.56 -3.26
C GLY A 92 8.63 -0.14 -3.80
N LEU A 93 7.49 0.20 -4.42
CA LEU A 93 7.17 1.49 -5.00
C LEU A 93 6.35 2.33 -4.02
N ILE A 94 6.70 3.61 -3.86
CA ILE A 94 5.87 4.56 -3.10
C ILE A 94 5.47 5.75 -3.96
N SER A 95 4.29 6.29 -3.72
CA SER A 95 3.96 7.65 -4.17
C SER A 95 4.18 8.61 -3.01
N ALA A 96 5.34 9.26 -2.96
CA ALA A 96 5.67 10.24 -1.93
C ALA A 96 4.97 11.57 -2.19
N GLN A 97 4.33 12.14 -1.16
CA GLN A 97 3.65 13.43 -1.21
C GLN A 97 4.26 14.37 -0.16
N HIS A 98 4.60 15.58 -0.58
CA HIS A 98 5.13 16.59 0.34
C HIS A 98 4.05 17.06 1.31
N THR A 99 4.40 17.21 2.58
CA THR A 99 3.47 17.68 3.62
C THR A 99 3.87 19.07 4.13
N PRO A 100 2.94 19.83 4.74
CA PRO A 100 3.25 21.09 5.41
C PRO A 100 4.29 20.97 6.55
N LEU A 101 4.60 19.76 7.02
CA LEU A 101 5.61 19.49 8.05
C LEU A 101 7.04 19.40 7.49
N ASN A 102 7.25 19.71 6.21
CA ASN A 102 8.53 19.61 5.52
C ASN A 102 9.12 18.18 5.51
N VAL A 103 8.25 17.17 5.57
CA VAL A 103 8.58 15.75 5.45
C VAL A 103 7.58 15.07 4.50
N ASN A 104 7.99 14.02 3.80
CA ASN A 104 7.11 13.31 2.87
C ASN A 104 6.22 12.29 3.59
N ALA A 105 4.95 12.25 3.21
CA ALA A 105 4.03 11.15 3.49
C ALA A 105 3.92 10.23 2.27
N ALA A 106 3.48 9.00 2.47
CA ALA A 106 3.26 8.03 1.40
C ALA A 106 1.84 7.45 1.53
N PRO A 107 0.84 8.07 0.87
CA PRO A 107 -0.54 7.57 0.89
C PRO A 107 -0.74 6.29 0.06
N ILE A 108 0.23 5.93 -0.80
CA ILE A 108 0.18 4.72 -1.62
C ILE A 108 1.55 4.04 -1.58
N MET A 109 1.55 2.75 -1.27
CA MET A 109 2.72 1.88 -1.32
C MET A 109 2.36 0.58 -2.02
N ILE A 110 3.23 0.12 -2.92
CA ILE A 110 3.02 -1.09 -3.72
C ILE A 110 4.29 -1.92 -3.63
N ALA A 111 4.23 -3.11 -3.02
CA ALA A 111 5.33 -4.07 -3.10
C ALA A 111 5.31 -4.74 -4.49
N VAL A 112 6.44 -4.83 -5.15
CA VAL A 112 6.59 -5.55 -6.42
C VAL A 112 7.84 -6.41 -6.28
N GLU A 113 7.68 -7.72 -6.38
CA GLU A 113 8.78 -8.69 -6.36
C GLU A 113 8.71 -9.60 -7.59
N SER A 114 9.81 -10.31 -7.88
CA SER A 114 9.84 -11.33 -8.92
C SER A 114 9.16 -12.64 -8.47
N GLU A 115 8.45 -13.30 -9.39
CA GLU A 115 7.69 -14.55 -9.14
C GLU A 115 8.54 -15.70 -8.58
N LEU A 116 9.85 -15.69 -8.85
CA LEU A 116 10.78 -16.72 -8.37
C LEU A 116 11.15 -16.56 -6.89
N GLY A 117 10.60 -15.54 -6.20
CA GLY A 117 10.74 -15.39 -4.76
C GLY A 117 12.16 -15.11 -4.31
N ALA A 118 12.94 -14.40 -5.13
CA ALA A 118 14.33 -14.06 -4.82
C ALA A 118 14.47 -13.26 -3.50
N GLY A 119 13.41 -12.55 -3.09
CA GLY A 119 13.33 -11.77 -1.85
C GLY A 119 13.02 -12.57 -0.58
N GLY A 120 12.59 -13.84 -0.68
CA GLY A 120 12.30 -14.70 0.48
C GLY A 120 11.16 -14.22 1.39
N SER A 121 10.34 -13.26 0.94
CA SER A 121 9.21 -12.69 1.68
C SER A 121 7.92 -12.78 0.86
N ASP A 122 6.78 -12.81 1.53
CA ASP A 122 5.50 -12.60 0.87
C ASP A 122 5.33 -11.10 0.53
N PRO A 123 4.94 -10.72 -0.71
CA PRO A 123 4.81 -9.32 -1.10
C PRO A 123 3.81 -8.50 -0.27
N SER A 124 2.75 -9.12 0.25
CA SER A 124 1.77 -8.42 1.10
C SER A 124 2.35 -8.09 2.48
N VAL A 125 3.17 -9.02 3.01
CA VAL A 125 3.91 -8.84 4.26
C VAL A 125 4.97 -7.75 4.10
N GLN A 126 5.68 -7.73 2.97
CA GLN A 126 6.68 -6.72 2.65
C GLN A 126 6.07 -5.32 2.55
N SER A 127 4.93 -5.16 1.84
CA SER A 127 4.23 -3.87 1.75
C SER A 127 3.87 -3.32 3.14
N SER A 128 3.42 -4.20 4.04
CA SER A 128 3.09 -3.86 5.43
C SER A 128 4.32 -3.45 6.24
N PHE A 129 5.44 -4.18 6.09
CA PHE A 129 6.69 -3.83 6.77
C PHE A 129 7.33 -2.55 6.21
N SER A 130 7.25 -2.32 4.89
CA SER A 130 7.69 -1.08 4.26
C SER A 130 6.88 0.11 4.77
N TYR A 131 5.56 -0.03 4.89
CA TYR A 131 4.70 0.97 5.52
C TYR A 131 5.12 1.27 6.95
N ALA A 132 5.31 0.23 7.76
CA ALA A 132 5.75 0.38 9.15
C ALA A 132 7.13 1.05 9.22
N ARG A 133 8.10 0.62 8.43
CA ARG A 133 9.46 1.19 8.40
C ARG A 133 9.44 2.65 7.95
N PHE A 134 8.67 2.96 6.91
CA PHE A 134 8.51 4.32 6.39
C PHE A 134 7.95 5.23 7.47
N TYR A 135 6.79 4.89 8.04
CA TYR A 135 6.15 5.79 8.99
C TYR A 135 6.79 5.77 10.36
N CYS A 136 7.41 4.69 10.83
CA CYS A 136 8.07 4.61 12.15
C CYS A 136 9.48 5.23 12.18
N SER A 137 10.00 5.72 11.05
CA SER A 137 11.29 6.40 11.02
C SER A 137 11.30 7.66 11.89
N ARG A 138 12.45 8.03 12.45
CA ARG A 138 12.57 9.23 13.30
C ARG A 138 12.19 10.51 12.55
N GLU A 139 12.53 10.58 11.27
CA GLU A 139 12.23 11.71 10.39
C GLU A 139 10.72 11.99 10.30
N ARG A 140 9.87 10.95 10.33
CA ARG A 140 8.41 11.08 10.17
C ARG A 140 7.65 11.06 11.49
N ALA A 141 8.34 11.24 12.62
CA ALA A 141 7.71 11.32 13.94
C ALA A 141 6.62 12.40 13.99
N ALA A 142 6.90 13.58 13.41
CA ALA A 142 5.96 14.69 13.37
C ALA A 142 4.65 14.34 12.63
N ILE A 143 4.69 13.50 11.59
CA ILE A 143 3.47 13.06 10.89
C ILE A 143 2.66 12.13 11.83
N ARG A 144 3.32 11.16 12.48
CA ARG A 144 2.66 10.18 13.36
C ARG A 144 2.01 10.83 14.59
N GLU A 145 2.57 11.95 15.06
CA GLU A 145 2.02 12.68 16.20
C GLU A 145 0.69 13.36 15.90
N ILE A 146 0.40 13.66 14.64
CA ILE A 146 -0.79 14.41 14.24
C ILE A 146 -1.75 13.62 13.34
N SER A 147 -1.36 12.42 12.88
CA SER A 147 -2.11 11.63 11.93
C SER A 147 -1.91 10.13 12.17
N CYS A 148 -2.95 9.35 11.85
CA CYS A 148 -2.89 7.90 11.84
C CYS A 148 -2.26 7.33 10.54
N CYS A 149 -1.73 8.19 9.67
CA CYS A 149 -1.00 7.83 8.45
C CYS A 149 -1.76 6.89 7.49
N PRO A 150 -3.04 7.13 7.17
CA PRO A 150 -3.81 6.20 6.36
C PRO A 150 -3.22 6.08 4.94
N ALA A 151 -3.07 4.85 4.44
CA ALA A 151 -2.48 4.57 3.13
C ALA A 151 -3.13 3.38 2.43
N PHE A 152 -3.11 3.37 1.10
CA PHE A 152 -3.39 2.18 0.30
C PHE A 152 -2.12 1.34 0.18
N LEU A 153 -2.23 0.07 0.58
CA LEU A 153 -1.16 -0.91 0.44
C LEU A 153 -1.54 -1.88 -0.67
N GLY A 154 -0.74 -1.90 -1.73
CA GLY A 154 -0.83 -2.85 -2.84
C GLY A 154 0.33 -3.83 -2.82
N HIS A 155 0.17 -4.92 -3.57
CA HIS A 155 1.25 -5.83 -3.91
C HIS A 155 1.04 -6.35 -5.34
N GLY A 156 2.15 -6.64 -6.03
CA GLY A 156 2.20 -7.31 -7.33
C GLY A 156 3.28 -8.39 -7.33
N CYS A 157 3.07 -9.45 -8.10
CA CYS A 157 4.04 -10.52 -8.35
C CYS A 157 4.51 -10.47 -9.81
#